data_AF-A0A0P4WFE6-F1
#
_entry.id   AF-A0A0P4WFE6-F1
#
_cell.length_a   1.000
_cell.length_b   1.000
_cell.length_c   1.000
_cell.angle_alpha   90.00
_cell.angle_beta   90.00
_cell.angle_gamma   90.00
#
_symmetry.space_group_name_H-M   'P 1'
#
loop_
_entity.id
_entity.type
_entity.pdbx_description
1 polymer ?
#
loop_
_entity_poly.entity_id
_entity_poly.type
_entity_poly.pdbx_seq_one_letter_code
_entity_poly.pdbx_strand_id
1 'polypeptide(L)'
;MARHFKEQDIDEFRECFSLYARHGTIRTLDQLTVIMRSLGLSPTIAELKTYFKDKGGKLSFPDFLEVMHKHSQVEHIPEEILAAFQGHDPRRTGAIPARELRHILLHWGERLSHKEVEQIFREANISPNGMVRYQDFCRIVCAPVPDYY
;
A
#
# COMPACT_ATOMS: atom_id res chain seq x y z
N MET A 1 -3.23 -21.33 -13.49
CA MET A 1 -2.79 -19.96 -13.21
C MET A 1 -3.97 -19.00 -13.10
N ALA A 2 -4.99 -19.08 -13.96
CA ALA A 2 -6.29 -18.40 -13.80
C ALA A 2 -7.24 -18.99 -12.72
N ARG A 3 -6.72 -19.71 -11.72
CA ARG A 3 -7.57 -20.45 -10.76
C ARG A 3 -8.06 -19.58 -9.58
N HIS A 4 -7.45 -18.41 -9.38
CA HIS A 4 -7.67 -17.59 -8.18
C HIS A 4 -8.36 -16.25 -8.46
N PHE A 5 -8.55 -15.90 -9.73
CA PHE A 5 -9.13 -14.63 -10.16
C PHE A 5 -10.23 -14.89 -11.19
N LYS A 6 -11.26 -14.04 -11.22
CA LYS A 6 -12.28 -14.09 -12.26
C LYS A 6 -11.69 -13.58 -13.57
N GLU A 7 -12.31 -13.93 -14.70
CA GLU A 7 -11.84 -13.48 -16.02
C GLU A 7 -11.78 -11.95 -16.12
N GLN A 8 -12.78 -11.26 -15.55
CA GLN A 8 -12.81 -9.80 -15.48
C GLN A 8 -11.60 -9.21 -14.75
N ASP A 9 -11.25 -9.76 -13.58
CA ASP A 9 -10.08 -9.31 -12.82
C ASP A 9 -8.78 -9.56 -13.60
N ILE A 10 -8.70 -10.69 -14.33
CA ILE A 10 -7.52 -11.03 -15.14
C ILE A 10 -7.37 -10.05 -16.32
N ASP A 11 -8.48 -9.62 -16.92
CA ASP A 11 -8.46 -8.66 -18.01
C ASP A 11 -7.99 -7.28 -17.51
N GLU A 12 -8.50 -6.81 -16.36
CA GLU A 12 -8.03 -5.58 -15.73
C GLU A 12 -6.53 -5.66 -15.37
N PHE A 13 -6.09 -6.78 -14.79
CA PHE A 13 -4.69 -7.01 -14.47
C PHE A 13 -3.81 -7.00 -15.71
N ARG A 14 -4.30 -7.55 -16.82
CA ARG A 14 -3.58 -7.60 -18.10
C ARG A 14 -3.44 -6.20 -18.70
N GLU A 15 -4.52 -5.41 -18.68
CA GLU A 15 -4.51 -4.04 -19.15
C GLU A 15 -3.50 -3.21 -18.37
N CYS A 16 -3.61 -3.21 -17.03
CA CYS A 16 -2.68 -2.50 -16.16
C CYS A 16 -1.23 -2.96 -16.35
N PHE A 17 -0.99 -4.28 -16.42
CA PHE A 17 0.33 -4.83 -16.69
C PHE A 17 0.89 -4.33 -18.02
N SER A 18 0.09 -4.34 -19.09
CA SER A 18 0.53 -3.95 -20.43
C SER A 18 0.94 -2.47 -20.53
N LEU A 19 0.30 -1.59 -19.74
CA LEU A 19 0.62 -0.16 -19.70
C LEU A 19 2.05 0.10 -19.22
N TYR A 20 2.51 -0.64 -18.20
CA TYR A 20 3.80 -0.42 -17.55
C TYR A 20 4.89 -1.42 -18.00
N ALA A 21 4.51 -2.66 -18.37
CA ALA A 21 5.41 -3.72 -18.80
C ALA A 21 5.45 -3.87 -20.33
N ARG A 22 5.80 -2.79 -21.05
CA ARG A 22 5.79 -2.70 -22.53
C ARG A 22 6.56 -3.80 -23.27
N HIS A 23 7.50 -4.47 -22.61
CA HIS A 23 8.26 -5.59 -23.17
C HIS A 23 7.74 -6.97 -22.74
N GLY A 24 6.48 -7.03 -22.29
CA GLY A 24 5.83 -8.25 -21.82
C GLY A 24 6.29 -8.74 -20.44
N THR A 25 7.12 -7.95 -19.75
CA THR A 25 7.71 -8.33 -18.46
C THR A 25 8.00 -7.11 -17.60
N ILE A 26 7.75 -7.23 -16.29
CA ILE A 26 8.18 -6.25 -15.28
C ILE A 26 9.68 -6.48 -15.00
N ARG A 27 10.47 -5.41 -15.07
CA ARG A 27 11.94 -5.43 -14.93
C ARG A 27 12.48 -4.48 -13.87
N THR A 28 11.62 -3.65 -13.27
CA THR A 28 12.00 -2.74 -12.19
C THR A 28 11.01 -2.85 -11.04
N LEU A 29 11.47 -2.52 -9.82
CA LEU A 29 10.59 -2.43 -8.66
C LEU A 29 9.51 -1.37 -8.89
N ASP A 30 9.85 -0.21 -9.48
CA ASP A 30 8.89 0.87 -9.74
C ASP A 30 7.73 0.40 -10.62
N GLN A 31 7.99 -0.42 -11.65
CA GLN A 31 6.94 -1.02 -12.46
C GLN A 31 6.03 -1.92 -11.62
N LEU A 32 6.60 -2.79 -10.78
CA LEU A 32 5.82 -3.67 -9.92
C LEU A 32 5.00 -2.87 -8.91
N THR A 33 5.61 -1.86 -8.27
CA THR A 33 4.97 -0.95 -7.32
C THR A 33 3.76 -0.27 -7.93
N VAL A 34 3.92 0.34 -9.10
CA VAL A 34 2.84 1.09 -9.76
C VAL A 34 1.73 0.14 -10.17
N ILE A 35 2.03 -1.01 -10.80
CA ILE A 35 1.01 -1.96 -11.23
C ILE A 35 0.21 -2.49 -10.03
N MET A 36 0.88 -2.94 -8.96
CA MET A 36 0.18 -3.48 -7.78
C MET A 36 -0.71 -2.42 -7.09
N ARG A 37 -0.20 -1.19 -6.95
CA ARG A 37 -0.96 -0.08 -6.36
C ARG A 37 -2.11 0.40 -7.22
N SER A 38 -1.95 0.42 -8.54
CA SER A 38 -3.03 0.73 -9.49
C SER A 38 -4.16 -0.31 -9.44
N LEU A 39 -3.86 -1.53 -8.98
CA LEU A 39 -4.83 -2.62 -8.83
C LEU A 39 -5.32 -2.77 -7.38
N GLY A 40 -5.10 -1.76 -6.54
CA GLY A 40 -5.66 -1.66 -5.19
C GLY A 40 -4.89 -2.39 -4.08
N LEU A 41 -3.73 -2.97 -4.38
CA LEU A 41 -2.86 -3.58 -3.35
C LEU A 41 -1.79 -2.57 -2.89
N SER A 42 -1.36 -2.66 -1.64
CA SER A 42 -0.39 -1.75 -1.00
C SER A 42 0.87 -2.47 -0.51
N PRO A 43 1.62 -3.17 -1.38
CA PRO A 43 2.80 -3.90 -0.94
C PRO A 43 3.90 -2.96 -0.44
N THR A 44 4.61 -3.42 0.58
CA THR A 44 5.82 -2.77 1.09
C THR A 44 6.98 -2.94 0.10
N ILE A 45 7.95 -2.04 0.12
CA ILE A 45 9.21 -2.13 -0.64
C ILE A 45 9.94 -3.44 -0.30
N ALA A 46 9.88 -3.89 0.96
CA ALA A 46 10.48 -5.16 1.38
C ALA A 46 9.83 -6.38 0.71
N GLU A 47 8.49 -6.41 0.64
CA GLU A 47 7.74 -7.46 -0.04
C GLU A 47 7.97 -7.43 -1.55
N LEU A 48 7.94 -6.25 -2.16
CA LEU A 48 8.23 -6.05 -3.58
C LEU A 48 9.63 -6.60 -3.94
N LYS A 49 10.65 -6.29 -3.14
CA LYS A 49 12.00 -6.83 -3.31
C LYS A 49 12.02 -8.35 -3.21
N THR A 50 11.26 -8.91 -2.28
CA THR A 50 11.14 -10.36 -2.10
C THR A 50 10.51 -11.01 -3.33
N TYR A 51 9.33 -10.54 -3.77
CA TYR A 51 8.66 -11.05 -4.96
C TYR A 51 9.53 -10.95 -6.21
N PHE A 52 10.22 -9.82 -6.37
CA PHE A 52 11.10 -9.58 -7.50
C PHE A 52 12.31 -10.51 -7.51
N LYS A 53 12.92 -10.74 -6.34
CA LYS A 53 14.04 -11.67 -6.17
C LYS A 53 13.62 -13.12 -6.40
N ASP A 54 12.49 -13.54 -5.86
CA ASP A 54 11.95 -14.90 -5.99
C ASP A 54 11.70 -15.28 -7.46
N LYS A 55 11.39 -14.29 -8.30
CA LYS A 55 11.17 -14.45 -9.74
C LYS A 55 12.41 -14.16 -10.60
N GLY A 56 13.60 -14.11 -10.01
CA GLY A 56 14.86 -13.94 -10.76
C GLY A 56 15.07 -12.53 -11.32
N GLY A 57 14.45 -11.51 -10.72
CA GLY A 57 14.60 -10.12 -11.12
C GLY A 57 13.82 -9.72 -12.38
N LYS A 58 12.84 -10.53 -12.80
CA LYS A 58 11.97 -10.24 -13.94
C LYS A 58 10.68 -11.04 -13.84
N LEU A 59 9.52 -10.40 -13.97
CA LEU A 59 8.23 -11.08 -13.87
C LEU A 59 7.53 -11.11 -15.22
N SER A 60 7.14 -12.29 -15.67
CA SER A 60 6.15 -12.44 -16.74
C SER A 60 4.74 -12.15 -16.21
N PHE A 61 3.74 -12.02 -17.10
CA PHE A 61 2.35 -11.84 -16.67
C PHE A 61 1.85 -13.00 -15.78
N PRO A 62 2.10 -14.29 -16.10
CA PRO A 62 1.78 -15.38 -15.18
C PRO A 62 2.46 -15.27 -13.80
N ASP A 63 3.73 -14.89 -13.74
CA ASP A 63 4.43 -14.68 -12.46
C ASP A 63 3.80 -13.55 -11.66
N PHE A 64 3.41 -12.48 -12.35
CA PHE A 64 2.72 -11.34 -11.74
C PHE A 64 1.38 -11.76 -11.14
N LEU A 65 0.57 -12.59 -11.82
CA LEU A 65 -0.67 -13.13 -11.25
C LEU A 65 -0.43 -13.93 -9.97
N GLU A 66 0.62 -14.74 -9.92
CA GLU A 66 0.98 -15.47 -8.70
C GLU A 66 1.37 -14.53 -7.55
N VAL A 67 2.11 -13.47 -7.86
CA VAL A 67 2.47 -12.43 -6.87
C VAL A 67 1.24 -11.70 -6.36
N MET A 68 0.33 -11.28 -7.24
CA MET A 68 -0.94 -10.65 -6.87
C MET A 68 -1.76 -11.55 -5.95
N HIS A 69 -1.87 -12.83 -6.29
CA HIS A 69 -2.61 -13.78 -5.45
C HIS A 69 -1.94 -13.97 -4.09
N LYS A 70 -0.61 -14.19 -4.07
CA LYS A 70 0.13 -14.38 -2.83
C LYS A 70 0.00 -13.16 -1.91
N HIS A 71 0.10 -11.96 -2.47
CA HIS A 71 0.02 -10.73 -1.70
C HIS A 71 -1.40 -10.47 -1.15
N SER A 72 -2.44 -10.73 -1.94
CA SER A 72 -3.83 -10.55 -1.49
C SER A 72 -4.25 -11.48 -0.34
N GLN A 73 -3.49 -12.55 -0.08
CA GLN A 73 -3.72 -13.44 1.07
C GLN A 73 -3.03 -12.98 2.36
N VAL A 74 -2.04 -12.08 2.27
CA VAL A 74 -1.26 -11.65 3.44
C VAL A 74 -1.55 -10.20 3.82
N GLU A 75 -2.01 -9.39 2.87
CA GLU A 75 -2.31 -7.99 3.08
C GLU A 75 -3.63 -7.80 3.86
N HIS A 76 -3.52 -7.14 5.02
CA HIS A 76 -4.65 -6.79 5.87
C HIS A 76 -4.56 -5.33 6.34
N ILE A 77 -4.57 -4.39 5.39
CA ILE A 77 -4.27 -2.97 5.63
C ILE A 77 -5.07 -2.37 6.80
N PRO A 78 -6.42 -2.49 6.86
CA PRO A 78 -7.18 -1.86 7.93
C PRO A 78 -6.81 -2.42 9.31
N GLU A 79 -6.63 -3.74 9.43
CA GLU A 79 -6.23 -4.42 10.66
C GLU A 79 -4.81 -4.06 11.08
N GLU A 80 -3.87 -4.01 10.12
CA GLU A 80 -2.47 -3.65 10.36
C GLU A 80 -2.34 -2.22 10.87
N ILE A 81 -3.02 -1.26 10.23
CA ILE A 81 -3.02 0.14 10.66
C ILE A 81 -3.65 0.24 12.05
N LEU A 82 -4.79 -0.40 12.29
CA LEU A 82 -5.47 -0.36 13.59
C LEU A 82 -4.59 -0.95 14.70
N ALA A 83 -3.93 -2.08 14.45
CA ALA A 83 -3.01 -2.71 15.39
C ALA A 83 -1.83 -1.79 15.74
N ALA A 84 -1.27 -1.10 14.75
CA ALA A 84 -0.22 -0.10 14.98
C ALA A 84 -0.71 1.02 15.90
N PHE A 85 -1.88 1.61 15.64
CA PHE A 85 -2.43 2.65 16.51
C PHE A 85 -2.72 2.16 17.94
N GLN A 86 -3.26 0.94 18.09
CA GLN A 86 -3.52 0.37 19.41
C GLN A 86 -2.25 0.17 20.24
N GLY A 87 -1.12 -0.13 19.59
CA GLY A 87 0.19 -0.18 20.26
C GLY A 87 0.62 1.15 20.87
N HIS A 88 0.18 2.27 20.30
CA HIS A 88 0.48 3.64 20.76
C HIS A 88 -0.64 4.28 21.61
N ASP A 89 -1.77 3.62 21.77
CA ASP A 89 -2.91 4.05 22.59
C ASP A 89 -3.20 3.03 23.72
N PRO A 90 -2.34 2.95 24.75
CA PRO A 90 -2.47 1.95 25.82
C PRO A 90 -3.77 2.12 26.64
N ARG A 91 -4.36 3.32 26.61
CA ARG A 91 -5.64 3.61 27.28
C ARG A 91 -6.86 3.32 26.40
N ARG A 92 -6.66 2.87 25.14
CA ARG A 92 -7.71 2.57 24.15
C ARG A 92 -8.73 3.71 24.01
N THR A 93 -8.23 4.95 24.00
CA THR A 93 -9.04 6.15 23.86
C THR A 93 -9.67 6.33 22.49
N GLY A 94 -9.15 5.66 21.45
CA GLY A 94 -9.62 5.85 20.09
C GLY A 94 -8.79 6.83 19.27
N ALA A 95 -7.78 7.47 19.88
CA ALA A 95 -7.02 8.53 19.27
C ALA A 95 -5.59 8.63 19.83
N ILE A 96 -4.67 9.12 18.99
CA ILE A 96 -3.31 9.46 19.41
C ILE A 96 -2.99 10.93 19.12
N PRO A 97 -2.05 11.56 19.83
CA PRO A 97 -1.59 12.90 19.48
C PRO A 97 -0.99 12.93 18.06
N ALA A 98 -1.23 14.01 17.30
CA ALA A 98 -0.69 14.15 15.94
C ALA A 98 0.86 14.09 15.90
N ARG A 99 1.53 14.57 16.95
CA ARG A 99 2.98 14.42 17.13
C ARG A 99 3.44 12.96 17.22
N GLU A 100 2.61 12.08 17.77
CA GLU A 100 2.90 10.65 17.89
C GLU A 100 2.78 9.99 16.53
N LEU A 101 1.70 10.26 15.79
CA LEU A 101 1.56 9.79 14.40
C LEU A 101 2.75 10.23 13.53
N ARG A 102 3.18 11.49 13.66
CA ARG A 102 4.35 12.01 12.97
C ARG A 102 5.62 11.23 13.34
N HIS A 103 5.82 10.94 14.62
CA HIS A 103 6.97 10.17 15.07
C HIS A 103 6.97 8.75 14.49
N ILE A 104 5.80 8.09 14.47
CA ILE A 104 5.63 6.75 13.88
C ILE A 104 6.05 6.79 12.40
N LEU A 105 5.45 7.66 11.60
CA LEU A 105 5.68 7.73 10.15
C LEU A 105 7.13 8.08 9.76
N LEU A 106 7.85 8.81 10.60
CA LEU A 106 9.25 9.19 10.33
C LEU A 106 10.27 8.12 10.72
N HIS A 107 9.95 7.27 11.70
CA HIS A 107 10.98 6.44 12.35
C HIS A 107 10.72 4.93 12.31
N TRP A 108 9.47 4.50 12.15
CA TRP A 108 9.06 3.10 12.23
C TRP A 108 8.68 2.54 10.86
N GLY A 109 9.02 1.27 10.61
CA GLY A 109 8.70 0.59 9.35
C GLY A 109 9.34 1.24 8.11
N GLU A 110 8.56 1.38 7.04
CA GLU A 110 8.95 2.11 5.83
C GLU A 110 8.86 3.61 6.07
N ARG A 111 10.00 4.17 6.48
CA ARG A 111 10.10 5.56 6.90
C ARG A 111 9.77 6.51 5.77
N LEU A 112 8.90 7.46 6.09
CA LEU A 112 8.62 8.60 5.24
C LEU A 112 9.57 9.75 5.56
N SER A 113 9.83 10.57 4.57
CA SER A 113 10.52 11.84 4.76
C SER A 113 9.61 12.86 5.46
N HIS A 114 10.21 13.88 6.07
CA HIS A 114 9.45 15.00 6.64
C HIS A 114 8.47 15.61 5.64
N LYS A 115 8.86 15.74 4.36
CA LYS A 115 8.00 16.32 3.32
C LYS A 115 6.77 15.46 3.04
N GLU A 116 6.94 14.15 2.96
CA GLU A 116 5.83 13.20 2.76
C GLU A 116 4.88 13.21 3.96
N VAL A 117 5.40 13.26 5.19
CA VAL A 117 4.57 13.35 6.40
C VAL A 117 3.77 14.65 6.45
N GLU A 118 4.36 15.80 6.12
CA GLU A 118 3.61 17.06 6.03
C GLU A 118 2.52 17.01 4.96
N GLN A 119 2.78 16.34 3.83
CA GLN A 119 1.81 16.16 2.78
C GLN A 119 0.61 15.33 3.26
N ILE A 120 0.86 14.19 3.92
CA ILE A 120 -0.21 13.36 4.52
C ILE A 120 -1.02 14.17 5.52
N PHE A 121 -0.37 14.94 6.40
CA PHE A 121 -1.07 15.75 7.41
C PHE A 121 -1.96 16.81 6.77
N ARG A 122 -1.47 17.45 5.70
CA ARG A 122 -2.25 18.44 4.95
C ARG A 122 -3.44 17.80 4.25
N GLU A 123 -3.24 16.68 3.55
CA GLU A 123 -4.30 15.98 2.81
C GLU A 123 -5.37 15.39 3.74
N ALA A 124 -4.96 14.85 4.89
CA ALA A 124 -5.85 14.32 5.90
C ALA A 124 -6.43 15.40 6.85
N ASN A 125 -6.13 16.69 6.61
CA ASN A 125 -6.55 17.81 7.45
C ASN A 125 -6.21 17.64 8.96
N ILE A 126 -5.03 17.12 9.25
CA ILE A 126 -4.54 16.87 10.61
C ILE A 126 -3.79 18.10 11.13
N SER A 127 -4.31 18.68 12.21
CA SER A 127 -3.62 19.75 12.92
C SER A 127 -2.37 19.22 13.63
N PRO A 128 -1.20 19.89 13.56
CA PRO A 128 0.05 19.44 14.20
C PRO A 128 -0.05 19.24 15.72
N ASN A 129 -0.91 20.00 16.39
CA ASN A 129 -1.18 19.91 17.83
C ASN A 129 -2.51 19.19 18.16
N GLY A 130 -3.15 18.59 17.15
CA GLY A 130 -4.43 17.93 17.28
C GLY A 130 -4.34 16.50 17.82
N MET A 131 -5.52 15.89 17.93
CA MET A 131 -5.69 14.46 18.17
C MET A 131 -6.13 13.79 16.88
N VAL A 132 -5.54 12.65 16.54
CA VAL A 132 -5.88 11.84 15.38
C VAL A 132 -6.71 10.66 15.85
N ARG A 133 -7.98 10.63 15.45
CA ARG A 133 -8.81 9.42 15.61
C ARG A 133 -8.39 8.41 14.56
N TYR A 134 -7.91 7.25 14.99
CA TYR A 134 -7.33 6.28 14.07
C TYR A 134 -8.35 5.77 13.04
N GLN A 135 -9.63 5.64 13.39
CA GLN A 135 -10.66 5.18 12.44
C GLN A 135 -10.84 6.16 11.28
N ASP A 136 -10.83 7.46 11.56
CA ASP A 136 -10.95 8.48 10.53
C ASP A 136 -9.69 8.54 9.68
N PHE A 137 -8.52 8.41 10.31
CA PHE A 137 -7.26 8.33 9.59
C PHE A 137 -7.23 7.12 8.64
N CYS A 138 -7.57 5.91 9.11
CA CYS A 138 -7.68 4.70 8.29
C CYS A 138 -8.61 4.91 7.09
N ARG A 139 -9.80 5.52 7.31
CA ARG A 139 -10.74 5.79 6.21
C ARG A 139 -10.14 6.72 5.16
N ILE A 140 -9.37 7.72 5.58
CA ILE A 140 -8.73 8.66 4.66
C ILE A 140 -7.61 7.97 3.89
N VAL A 141 -6.71 7.24 4.56
CA VAL A 141 -5.53 6.65 3.91
C VAL A 141 -5.83 5.37 3.14
N CYS A 142 -6.92 4.68 3.46
CA CYS A 142 -7.41 3.51 2.72
C CYS A 142 -8.51 3.88 1.72
N ALA A 143 -8.85 5.17 1.57
CA ALA A 143 -9.77 5.57 0.52
C ALA A 143 -9.15 5.28 -0.85
N PRO A 144 -9.92 4.73 -1.81
CA PRO A 144 -9.46 4.64 -3.17
C PRO A 144 -9.08 6.05 -3.65
N VAL A 145 -8.01 6.15 -4.45
CA VAL A 145 -7.61 7.42 -5.05
C VAL A 145 -8.81 7.97 -5.80
N PRO A 146 -9.30 9.19 -5.51
CA PRO A 146 -10.50 9.69 -6.17
C PRO A 146 -10.25 9.76 -7.68
N ASP A 147 -11.17 9.21 -8.46
CA ASP A 147 -11.20 9.37 -9.91
C ASP A 147 -11.48 10.84 -10.25
N TYR A 148 -10.43 11.67 -10.27
CA TYR A 148 -10.52 12.99 -10.86
C TYR A 148 -10.40 12.84 -12.38
N TYR A 149 -11.55 12.74 -13.05
CA TYR A 149 -11.69 12.96 -14.49
C TYR A 149 -11.44 14.43 -14.85
#